data_AF-A0A4R1AN16-F1
#
_entry.id   AF-A0A4R1AN16-F1
#
_cell.length_a   1.000
_cell.length_b   1.000
_cell.length_c   1.000
_cell.angle_alpha   90.00
_cell.angle_beta   90.00
_cell.angle_gamma   90.00
#
_symmetry.space_group_name_H-M   'P 1'
#
loop_
_entity.id
_entity.type
_entity.pdbx_description
1 polymer ?
#
loop_
_entity_poly.entity_id
_entity_poly.type
_entity_poly.pdbx_seq_one_letter_code
_entity_poly.pdbx_strand_id
1 'polypeptide(L)' 'MCGTFQRGPIRQDRVYRREMDPACLLEIARRHRGLKQAELAAKAGTLQAALSAYERGLKSPSLKVAY' A
#
# COMPACT_ATOMS: atom_id res chain seq x y z
N MET A 1 -11.93 2.34 6.77
CA MET A 1 -12.37 3.36 5.79
C MET A 1 -11.34 4.48 5.84
N CYS A 2 -10.48 4.56 4.84
CA CYS A 2 -9.43 5.57 4.79
C CYS A 2 -9.97 6.87 4.17
N GLY A 3 -9.60 8.01 4.73
CA GLY A 3 -10.01 9.34 4.27
C GLY A 3 -9.53 9.64 2.84
N THR A 4 -10.24 10.54 2.16
CA THR A 4 -10.04 10.88 0.75
C THR A 4 -8.65 11.46 0.46
N PHE A 5 -7.89 10.80 -0.44
CA PHE A 5 -6.56 11.19 -0.89
C PHE A 5 -6.65 12.23 -2.04
N GLN A 6 -6.35 13.50 -1.76
CA GLN A 6 -6.25 14.56 -2.77
C GLN A 6 -4.89 14.53 -3.49
N ARG A 7 -4.90 14.64 -4.82
CA ARG A 7 -3.72 14.62 -5.70
C ARG A 7 -2.96 15.95 -5.65
N GLY A 8 -1.77 15.95 -5.05
CA GLY A 8 -0.75 17.01 -5.19
C GLY A 8 0.51 16.52 -5.92
N PRO A 9 1.36 17.41 -6.46
CA PRO A 9 2.58 17.05 -7.16
C PRO A 9 3.56 16.34 -6.21
N ILE A 10 4.26 15.30 -6.71
CA ILE A 10 5.18 14.46 -5.93
C ILE A 10 6.46 15.26 -5.62
N ARG A 11 6.40 16.18 -4.66
CA ARG A 11 7.58 16.84 -4.09
C ARG A 11 7.94 16.13 -2.78
N GLN A 12 9.15 15.56 -2.72
CA GLN A 12 9.64 14.80 -1.57
C GLN A 12 9.94 15.73 -0.39
N ASP A 13 8.90 16.23 0.27
CA ASP A 13 9.06 17.04 1.48
C ASP A 13 8.90 16.16 2.73
N ARG A 14 9.69 16.48 3.76
CA ARG A 14 9.92 15.72 5.01
C ARG A 14 8.63 15.51 5.84
N VAL A 15 7.52 16.10 5.40
CA VAL A 15 6.16 16.09 5.97
C VAL A 15 5.36 14.81 5.63
N TYR A 16 5.68 14.10 4.53
CA TYR A 16 4.93 12.90 4.10
C TYR A 16 4.93 11.72 5.10
N ARG A 17 5.83 11.71 6.10
CA ARG A 17 5.96 10.60 7.06
C ARG A 17 4.89 10.62 8.17
N ARG A 18 4.21 11.74 8.42
CA ARG A 18 3.38 11.89 9.64
C ARG A 18 1.87 11.64 9.45
N GLU A 19 1.35 11.65 8.23
CA GLU A 19 -0.11 11.57 8.01
C GLU A 19 -0.58 10.48 7.03
N MET A 20 0.32 9.83 6.29
CA MET A 20 -0.04 8.74 5.38
C MET A 20 0.17 7.39 6.06
N ASP A 21 -0.94 6.78 6.45
CA ASP A 21 -0.96 5.38 6.86
C ASP A 21 -0.51 4.49 5.66
N PRO A 22 0.66 3.82 5.74
CA PRO A 22 1.22 3.09 4.61
C PRO A 22 0.35 1.90 4.19
N ALA A 23 -0.43 1.35 5.14
CA ALA A 23 -1.40 0.31 4.86
C ALA A 23 -2.53 0.83 3.94
N CYS A 24 -3.04 2.02 4.23
CA CYS A 24 -4.00 2.69 3.37
C CYS A 24 -3.45 3.04 1.97
N LEU A 25 -2.17 3.39 1.84
CA LEU A 25 -1.57 3.68 0.53
C LEU A 25 -1.62 2.50 -0.43
N LEU A 26 -1.37 1.30 0.09
CA LEU A 26 -1.45 0.08 -0.71
C LEU A 26 -2.89 -0.16 -1.21
N GLU A 27 -3.89 0.01 -0.33
CA GLU A 27 -5.30 -0.12 -0.68
C GLU A 27 -5.73 0.90 -1.75
N ILE A 28 -5.36 2.17 -1.58
CA ILE A 28 -5.69 3.26 -2.53
C ILE A 28 -5.06 2.99 -3.90
N ALA A 29 -3.77 2.67 -3.95
CA ALA A 29 -3.06 2.44 -5.20
C ALA A 29 -3.67 1.24 -5.96
N ARG A 30 -4.00 0.16 -5.23
CA ARG A 30 -4.65 -1.02 -5.81
C ARG A 30 -6.01 -0.68 -6.41
N ARG A 31 -6.86 0.05 -5.68
CA ARG A 31 -8.21 0.44 -6.13
C ARG A 31 -8.17 1.40 -7.32
N HIS A 32 -7.23 2.35 -7.34
CA HIS A 32 -7.06 3.26 -8.47
C HIS A 32 -6.67 2.51 -9.76
N ARG A 33 -6.05 1.34 -9.64
CA ARG A 33 -5.74 0.45 -10.77
C ARG A 33 -6.86 -0.56 -11.08
N GLY A 34 -7.99 -0.50 -10.35
CA GLY A 34 -9.12 -1.42 -10.52
C GLY A 34 -8.84 -2.85 -10.08
N LEU A 35 -7.76 -3.09 -9.32
CA LEU A 35 -7.32 -4.44 -8.96
C LEU A 35 -8.02 -4.92 -7.68
N LYS A 36 -8.36 -6.20 -7.64
CA LYS A 36 -8.71 -6.93 -6.41
C LYS A 36 -7.43 -7.35 -5.67
N GLN A 37 -7.55 -7.64 -4.37
CA GLN A 37 -6.40 -8.10 -3.58
C GLN A 37 -5.78 -9.37 -4.18
N ALA A 38 -6.58 -10.33 -4.64
CA ALA A 38 -6.06 -11.55 -5.27
C ALA A 38 -5.23 -11.27 -6.54
N GLU A 39 -5.63 -10.29 -7.34
CA GLU A 39 -4.94 -9.94 -8.59
C GLU A 39 -3.61 -9.24 -8.31
N LEU A 40 -3.58 -8.33 -7.33
CA LEU A 40 -2.33 -7.73 -6.88
C LEU A 40 -1.41 -8.78 -6.25
N ALA A 41 -1.98 -9.74 -5.50
CA ALA A 41 -1.22 -10.80 -4.84
C ALA A 41 -0.49 -11.66 -5.88
N ALA A 42 -1.21 -12.10 -6.92
CA ALA A 42 -0.67 -12.85 -8.02
C ALA A 42 0.46 -12.09 -8.74
N LYS A 43 0.25 -10.78 -9.01
CA LYS A 43 1.28 -9.93 -9.63
C LYS A 43 2.52 -9.73 -8.76
N ALA A 44 2.35 -9.66 -7.44
CA ALA A 44 3.43 -9.45 -6.48
C ALA A 44 4.07 -10.76 -5.98
N GLY A 45 3.64 -11.92 -6.47
CA GLY A 45 4.13 -13.22 -6.00
C GLY A 45 3.85 -13.50 -4.52
N THR A 46 2.75 -12.95 -4.00
CA THR A 46 2.35 -13.10 -2.59
C THR A 46 0.95 -13.68 -2.46
N LEU A 47 0.50 -13.86 -1.22
CA LEU A 47 -0.83 -14.37 -0.90
C LEU A 47 -1.83 -13.21 -0.72
N GLN A 48 -3.08 -13.41 -1.12
CA GLN A 48 -4.15 -12.44 -0.88
C GLN A 48 -4.32 -12.12 0.62
N ALA A 49 -4.18 -13.12 1.49
CA ALA A 49 -4.20 -12.94 2.93
C ALA A 49 -3.05 -12.05 3.44
N ALA A 50 -1.88 -12.12 2.80
CA ALA A 50 -0.75 -11.25 3.13
C ALA A 50 -1.05 -9.79 2.77
N LEU A 51 -1.63 -9.53 1.58
CA LEU A 51 -2.08 -8.19 1.21
C LEU A 51 -3.18 -7.67 2.14
N SER A 52 -4.12 -8.52 2.55
CA SER A 52 -5.15 -8.14 3.54
C SER A 52 -4.55 -7.77 4.90
N ALA A 53 -3.48 -8.44 5.32
CA ALA A 53 -2.75 -8.06 6.54
C ALA A 53 -1.99 -6.73 6.36
N TYR A 54 -1.43 -6.48 5.17
CA TYR A 54 -0.75 -5.23 4.84
C TYR A 54 -1.71 -4.05 4.80
N GLU A 55 -2.84 -4.17 4.09
CA GLU A 55 -3.85 -3.11 3.95
C GLU A 55 -4.55 -2.75 5.27
N ARG A 56 -4.52 -3.65 6.26
CA ARG A 56 -5.04 -3.39 7.61
C ARG A 56 -3.99 -2.92 8.61
N GLY A 57 -2.73 -2.79 8.18
CA GLY A 57 -1.61 -2.44 9.06
C GLY A 57 -1.24 -3.52 10.08
N LEU A 58 -1.78 -4.74 9.94
CA LEU A 58 -1.49 -5.86 10.83
C LEU A 58 -0.09 -6.46 10.59
N LYS A 59 0.44 -6.26 9.39
CA LYS A 59 1.78 -6.68 9.03
C LYS A 59 2.40 -5.62 8.13
N SER A 60 3.67 -5.33 8.32
CA SER A 60 4.44 -4.48 7.41
C SER A 60 5.22 -5.38 6.44
N PRO A 61 5.18 -5.12 5.12
CA PRO A 61 6.05 -5.83 4.19
C PRO A 61 7.52 -5.50 4.50
N SER A 62 8.36 -6.53 4.60
CA SER A 62 9.80 -6.37 4.76
C SER A 62 10.48 -6.51 3.40
N LEU A 63 11.52 -5.71 3.17
CA LEU A 63 12.39 -5.85 2.01
C LEU A 63 13.46 -6.89 2.31
N LYS A 64 13.53 -7.94 1.48
CA LYS A 64 14.67 -8.84 1.48
C LYS A 64 15.74 -8.21 0.58
N VAL A 65 16.77 -7.62 1.18
CA VAL A 65 17.92 -7.10 0.44
C VAL A 65 18.84 -8.28 0.13
N ALA A 66 19.06 -8.56 -1.15
CA ALA A 66 20.13 -9.47 -1.57
C ALA A 66 21.46 -8.68 -1.49
N TYR A 67 22.43 -9.22 -0.76
CA TYR A 67 23.80 -8.69 -0.71
C TYR A 67 24.58 -9.10 -1.95
#